data_AF-A0A376MMF0-F1
#
_entry.id   AF-A0A376MMF0-F1
#
_cell.length_a   1.000
_cell.length_b   1.000
_cell.length_c   1.000
_cell.angle_alpha   90.00
_cell.angle_beta   90.00
_cell.angle_gamma   90.00
#
_symmetry.space_group_name_H-M   'P 1'
#
loop_
_entity.id
_entity.type
_entity.pdbx_description
1 polymer ?
#
loop_
_entity_poly.entity_id
_entity_poly.type
_entity_poly.pdbx_seq_one_letter_code
_entity_poly.pdbx_strand_id
1 'polypeptide(L)'
;MGEFYQQLTNDLETARAEGLFKEERIITSAQQADITVADGSHVINFCANNYLGLANHPDLIAAAKAGMDSHGFGMASVRFICGTQDSHKELEQNWRPSWGWKMRFSTLLL
;
A
#
# COMPACT_ATOMS: atom_id res chain seq x y z
N MET A 1 34.98 -4.06 -8.17
CA MET A 1 33.90 -4.79 -7.48
C MET A 1 34.56 -5.69 -6.44
N GLY A 2 34.90 -5.31 -5.21
CA GLY A 2 34.45 -4.26 -4.30
C GLY A 2 34.00 -4.97 -3.03
N GLU A 3 34.88 -5.06 -2.01
CA GLU A 3 34.73 -5.84 -0.76
C GLU A 3 33.32 -5.81 -0.13
N PHE A 4 32.65 -4.67 -0.21
CA PHE A 4 31.25 -4.48 0.19
C PHE A 4 30.27 -5.49 -0.43
N TYR A 5 30.33 -5.72 -1.75
CA TYR A 5 29.43 -6.66 -2.43
C TYR A 5 29.74 -8.13 -2.06
N GLN A 6 31.00 -8.42 -1.74
CA GLN A 6 31.38 -9.73 -1.23
C GLN A 6 30.78 -9.98 0.16
N GLN A 7 30.83 -8.97 1.04
CA GLN A 7 30.20 -9.05 2.35
C GLN A 7 28.68 -9.29 2.23
N LEU A 8 27.97 -8.51 1.39
CA LEU A 8 26.55 -8.71 1.15
C LEU A 8 26.22 -10.13 0.66
N THR A 9 27.04 -10.67 -0.24
CA THR A 9 26.84 -12.04 -0.74
C THR A 9 27.00 -13.06 0.39
N ASN A 10 28.04 -12.91 1.21
CA ASN A 10 28.27 -13.80 2.35
C ASN A 10 27.14 -13.73 3.39
N ASP A 11 26.62 -12.53 3.67
CA ASP A 11 25.50 -12.33 4.60
C ASP A 11 24.22 -12.99 4.08
N LEU A 12 23.96 -12.92 2.77
CA LEU A 12 22.81 -13.58 2.15
C LEU A 12 22.92 -15.11 2.22
N GLU A 13 24.10 -15.68 1.93
CA GLU A 13 24.32 -17.12 2.05
C GLU A 13 24.20 -17.59 3.50
N THR A 14 24.69 -16.81 4.46
CA THR A 14 24.54 -17.09 5.90
C THR A 14 23.06 -17.08 6.28
N ALA A 15 22.29 -16.07 5.87
CA ALA A 15 20.85 -16.01 6.13
C ALA A 15 20.08 -17.20 5.51
N ARG A 16 20.50 -17.68 4.33
CA ARG A 16 19.92 -18.88 3.71
C ARG A 16 20.24 -20.14 4.52
N ALA A 17 21.51 -20.30 4.91
CA ALA A 17 21.96 -21.45 5.70
C ALA A 17 21.27 -21.52 7.07
N GLU A 18 20.98 -20.37 7.68
CA GLU A 18 20.28 -20.24 8.97
C GLU A 18 18.75 -20.25 8.86
N GLY A 19 18.18 -20.32 7.65
CA GLY A 19 16.73 -20.28 7.43
C GLY A 19 16.07 -18.93 7.75
N LEU A 20 16.85 -17.85 7.83
CA LEU A 20 16.38 -16.48 8.04
C LEU A 20 16.07 -15.75 6.74
N PHE A 21 16.51 -16.30 5.61
CA PHE A 21 16.21 -15.77 4.29
C PHE A 21 14.71 -15.90 3.98
N LYS A 22 14.08 -14.79 3.62
CA LYS A 22 12.65 -14.74 3.29
C LYS A 22 12.47 -14.91 1.80
N GLU A 23 11.69 -15.91 1.41
CA GLU A 23 11.27 -16.07 0.03
C GLU A 23 9.90 -15.43 -0.19
N GLU A 24 9.77 -14.78 -1.34
CA GLU A 24 8.49 -14.21 -1.76
C GLU A 24 7.65 -15.29 -2.44
N ARG A 25 6.38 -15.36 -2.06
CA ARG A 25 5.39 -16.14 -2.80
C ARG A 25 4.59 -15.20 -3.68
N ILE A 26 4.63 -15.46 -4.98
CA ILE A 26 3.91 -14.65 -5.96
C ILE A 26 2.43 -15.01 -5.95
N ILE A 27 1.58 -14.03 -5.63
CA ILE A 27 0.13 -14.11 -5.70
C ILE A 27 -0.31 -13.58 -7.07
N THR A 28 -1.19 -14.31 -7.76
CA THR A 28 -1.65 -13.99 -9.13
C THR A 28 -3.13 -13.59 -9.19
N SER A 29 -3.87 -13.74 -8.09
CA SER A 29 -5.25 -13.25 -7.95
C SER A 29 -5.30 -11.88 -7.25
N ALA A 30 -6.50 -11.27 -7.23
CA ALA A 30 -6.78 -10.19 -6.31
C ALA A 30 -6.73 -10.67 -4.84
N GLN A 31 -6.55 -9.73 -3.91
CA GLN A 31 -6.47 -10.06 -2.48
C GLN A 31 -7.86 -10.41 -1.91
N GLN A 32 -7.98 -11.62 -1.35
CA GLN A 32 -9.21 -12.13 -0.75
C GLN A 32 -8.88 -13.32 0.17
N ALA A 33 -9.89 -13.98 0.75
CA ALA A 33 -9.66 -15.13 1.61
C ALA A 33 -9.05 -16.33 0.84
N ASP A 34 -9.53 -16.61 -0.37
CA ASP A 34 -9.03 -17.67 -1.26
C ASP A 34 -8.20 -17.05 -2.40
N ILE A 35 -6.89 -17.19 -2.34
CA ILE A 35 -5.95 -16.60 -3.30
C ILE A 35 -5.35 -17.64 -4.23
N THR A 36 -4.99 -17.21 -5.44
CA THR A 36 -4.22 -18.01 -6.39
C THR A 36 -2.74 -17.61 -6.33
N VAL A 37 -1.84 -18.58 -6.28
CA VAL A 37 -0.38 -18.34 -6.34
C VAL A 37 0.18 -18.71 -7.72
N ALA A 38 1.46 -18.41 -7.97
CA ALA A 38 2.06 -18.52 -9.31
C ALA A 38 2.04 -19.92 -9.94
N ASP A 39 1.96 -20.99 -9.14
CA ASP A 39 1.80 -22.36 -9.66
C ASP A 39 0.34 -22.71 -10.04
N GLY A 40 -0.60 -21.76 -9.87
CA GLY A 40 -2.02 -21.92 -10.15
C GLY A 40 -2.82 -22.53 -9.00
N SER A 41 -2.19 -22.90 -7.89
CA SER A 41 -2.90 -23.46 -6.73
C SER A 41 -3.68 -22.40 -5.95
N HIS A 42 -4.78 -22.86 -5.35
CA HIS A 42 -5.64 -22.07 -4.47
C HIS A 42 -5.29 -22.33 -3.00
N VAL A 43 -5.11 -21.26 -2.22
CA VAL A 43 -4.79 -21.35 -0.79
C VAL A 43 -5.59 -20.32 0.01
N ILE A 44 -5.91 -20.66 1.26
CA ILE A 44 -6.59 -19.74 2.18
C ILE A 44 -5.57 -18.84 2.88
N ASN A 45 -5.74 -17.52 2.74
CA ASN A 45 -4.82 -16.52 3.26
C ASN A 45 -5.17 -16.09 4.69
N PHE A 46 -4.40 -16.56 5.67
CA PHE A 46 -4.53 -16.20 7.09
C PHE A 46 -3.52 -15.15 7.58
N CYS A 47 -2.66 -14.62 6.70
CA CYS A 47 -1.62 -13.65 7.08
C CYS A 47 -1.79 -12.27 6.41
N ALA A 48 -3.00 -11.97 5.90
CA ALA A 48 -3.31 -10.66 5.35
C ALA A 48 -3.73 -9.65 6.44
N ASN A 49 -3.41 -8.37 6.22
CA ASN A 49 -3.98 -7.24 6.96
C ASN A 49 -5.38 -6.82 6.44
N ASN A 50 -6.04 -7.69 5.67
CA ASN A 50 -7.34 -7.42 5.03
C ASN A 50 -8.50 -7.78 5.97
N TYR A 51 -8.52 -7.21 7.18
CA TYR A 51 -9.42 -7.61 8.26
C TYR A 51 -10.91 -7.55 7.90
N LEU A 52 -11.31 -6.53 7.15
CA LEU A 52 -12.70 -6.29 6.75
C LEU A 52 -13.00 -6.82 5.33
N GLY A 53 -12.04 -7.48 4.67
CA GLY A 53 -12.23 -7.98 3.31
C GLY A 53 -12.29 -6.89 2.23
N LEU A 54 -11.91 -5.65 2.53
CA LEU A 54 -12.10 -4.50 1.64
C LEU A 54 -11.06 -4.38 0.52
N ALA A 55 -9.94 -5.10 0.58
CA ALA A 55 -8.85 -4.97 -0.40
C ALA A 55 -9.26 -5.24 -1.87
N ASN A 56 -10.30 -6.04 -2.10
CA ASN A 56 -10.86 -6.32 -3.43
C ASN A 56 -12.37 -5.98 -3.51
N HIS A 57 -12.84 -5.01 -2.72
CA HIS A 57 -14.25 -4.65 -2.70
C HIS A 57 -14.65 -3.90 -3.99
N PRO A 58 -15.73 -4.31 -4.69
CA PRO A 58 -16.10 -3.72 -5.98
C PRO A 58 -16.36 -2.21 -5.90
N ASP A 59 -17.02 -1.74 -4.83
CA ASP A 59 -17.31 -0.31 -4.66
C ASP A 59 -16.04 0.54 -4.48
N LEU A 60 -15.01 0.01 -3.81
CA LEU A 60 -13.75 0.72 -3.66
C LEU A 60 -12.95 0.76 -4.96
N ILE A 61 -13.00 -0.32 -5.75
CA ILE A 61 -12.41 -0.36 -7.09
C ILE A 61 -13.11 0.66 -8.01
N ALA A 62 -14.45 0.74 -7.95
CA ALA A 62 -15.22 1.70 -8.72
C ALA A 62 -14.90 3.15 -8.32
N ALA A 63 -14.85 3.44 -7.01
CA ALA A 63 -14.47 4.75 -6.49
C ALA A 63 -13.05 5.16 -6.92
N ALA A 64 -12.09 4.22 -6.89
CA ALA A 64 -10.72 4.48 -7.35
C ALA A 64 -10.67 4.82 -8.84
N LYS A 65 -11.39 4.07 -9.69
CA LYS A 65 -11.49 4.35 -11.14
C LYS A 65 -12.07 5.75 -11.39
N ALA A 66 -13.22 6.05 -10.79
CA ALA A 66 -13.86 7.36 -10.93
C ALA A 66 -12.96 8.51 -10.45
N GLY A 67 -12.22 8.30 -9.35
CA GLY A 67 -11.22 9.24 -8.86
C GLY A 67 -10.11 9.49 -9.88
N MET A 68 -9.53 8.44 -10.46
CA MET A 68 -8.50 8.58 -11.50
C MET A 68 -9.02 9.27 -12.76
N ASP A 69 -10.24 8.94 -13.20
CA ASP A 69 -10.84 9.53 -14.40
C ASP A 69 -11.06 11.05 -14.25
N SER A 70 -11.42 11.51 -13.05
CA SER A 70 -11.73 12.91 -12.77
C SER A 70 -10.54 13.74 -12.28
N HIS A 71 -9.59 13.12 -11.57
CA HIS A 71 -8.52 13.82 -10.86
C HIS A 71 -7.10 13.42 -11.30
N GLY A 72 -6.98 12.48 -12.24
CA GLY A 72 -5.71 11.94 -12.73
C GLY A 72 -5.09 10.89 -11.80
N PHE A 73 -3.96 10.33 -12.24
CA PHE A 73 -3.27 9.26 -11.50
C PHE A 73 -2.47 9.75 -10.29
N GLY A 74 -1.88 10.94 -10.37
CA GLY A 74 -1.04 11.47 -9.31
C GLY A 74 -0.80 12.97 -9.41
N MET A 75 -0.49 13.58 -8.25
CA MET A 75 -0.34 15.04 -8.13
C MET A 75 1.06 15.56 -8.47
N ALA A 76 2.08 14.69 -8.50
CA ALA A 76 3.49 15.05 -8.74
C ALA A 76 4.02 16.23 -7.90
N SER A 77 3.41 16.52 -6.74
CA SER A 77 3.69 17.69 -5.92
C SER A 77 3.26 17.47 -4.48
N VAL A 78 3.85 18.23 -3.57
CA VAL A 78 3.44 18.28 -2.16
C VAL A 78 2.20 19.18 -1.98
N ARG A 79 1.47 18.98 -0.88
CA ARG A 79 0.17 19.61 -0.61
C ARG A 79 0.16 21.14 -0.73
N PHE A 80 1.17 21.83 -0.21
CA PHE A 80 1.18 23.29 -0.13
C PHE A 80 1.64 23.99 -1.43
N ILE A 81 2.24 23.27 -2.39
CA ILE A 81 2.66 23.85 -3.67
C ILE A 81 1.51 23.74 -4.67
N CYS A 82 1.22 22.53 -5.15
CA CYS A 82 0.11 22.27 -6.06
C CYS A 82 -0.46 20.84 -5.93
N GLY A 83 -0.17 20.16 -4.81
CA GLY A 83 -0.60 18.79 -4.57
C GLY A 83 -1.94 18.63 -3.84
N THR A 84 -2.73 19.69 -3.68
CA THR A 84 -4.04 19.61 -2.98
C THR A 84 -5.19 19.74 -3.97
N GLN A 85 -6.02 18.69 -4.06
CA GLN A 85 -7.32 18.71 -4.74
C GLN A 85 -8.47 18.86 -3.72
N ASP A 86 -9.65 19.19 -4.22
CA ASP A 86 -10.92 19.18 -3.49
C ASP A 86 -11.18 17.83 -2.78
N SER A 87 -10.95 16.71 -3.47
CA SER A 87 -11.07 15.34 -2.92
C SER A 87 -10.26 15.11 -1.63
N HIS A 88 -9.09 15.73 -1.49
CA HIS A 88 -8.29 15.65 -0.26
C HIS A 88 -8.98 16.38 0.90
N LYS A 89 -9.55 17.56 0.63
CA LYS A 89 -10.23 18.37 1.65
C LYS A 89 -11.57 17.75 2.03
N GLU A 90 -12.27 17.13 1.09
CA GLU A 90 -13.49 16.37 1.35
C GLU A 90 -13.20 15.17 2.26
N LEU A 91 -12.17 14.38 1.94
CA LEU A 91 -11.75 13.25 2.78
C LEU A 91 -11.38 13.70 4.21
N GLU A 92 -10.60 14.78 4.36
CA GLU A 92 -10.25 15.33 5.68
C GLU A 92 -11.48 15.81 6.49
N GLN A 93 -12.53 16.28 5.81
CA GLN A 93 -13.77 16.72 6.45
C GLN A 93 -14.62 15.53 6.88
N ASN A 94 -14.73 14.51 6.02
CA ASN A 94 -15.50 13.30 6.28
C ASN A 94 -14.80 12.40 7.32
N TRP A 95 -13.47 12.32 7.26
CA TRP A 95 -12.63 11.64 8.25
C TRP A 95 -12.38 12.55 9.45
N ARG A 96 -13.44 12.84 10.19
CA ARG A 96 -13.35 13.39 11.55
C ARG A 96 -13.52 12.25 12.54
N PRO A 97 -12.44 11.80 13.21
CA PRO A 97 -12.57 10.77 14.22
C PRO A 97 -13.53 11.26 15.31
N SER A 98 -14.48 10.41 15.70
CA SER A 98 -15.41 10.69 16.82
C SER A 98 -14.69 10.90 18.16
N TRP A 99 -13.40 10.56 18.23
CA TRP A 99 -12.53 10.66 19.41
C TRP A 99 -12.07 12.08 19.77
N GLY A 100 -12.61 13.14 19.14
CA GLY A 100 -12.41 14.54 19.55
C GLY A 100 -11.11 15.21 19.10
N TRP A 101 -10.32 14.57 18.25
CA TRP A 101 -9.08 15.13 17.72
C TRP A 101 -9.36 16.06 16.52
N LYS A 102 -9.03 17.35 16.65
CA LYS A 102 -8.97 18.27 15.51
C LYS A 102 -7.66 18.03 14.77
N MET A 103 -7.71 17.53 13.53
CA MET A 103 -6.54 17.52 12.65
C MET A 103 -6.16 18.98 12.32
N ARG A 104 -5.04 19.46 12.87
CA ARG A 104 -4.40 20.72 12.46
C ARG A 104 -3.37 20.40 11.39
N PHE A 105 -3.75 20.57 10.13
CA PHE A 105 -2.77 20.76 9.06
C PHE A 105 -2.48 22.26 8.99
N SER A 106 -1.34 22.69 9.51
CA SER A 106 -0.89 24.07 9.42
C SER A 106 -0.63 24.42 7.95
N THR A 107 -1.57 25.13 7.33
CA THR A 107 -1.30 25.93 6.14
C THR A 107 -0.36 27.06 6.58
N LEU A 108 0.95 26.90 6.36
CA LEU A 108 1.83 28.06 6.34
C LEU A 108 1.50 28.82 5.05
N LEU A 109 0.73 29.90 5.19
CA LEU A 109 0.73 30.97 4.21
C LEU A 109 2.14 31.56 4.16
N LEU A 110 2.68 31.71 2.95
CA LEU A 110 3.63 32.78 2.67
C LEU A 110 2.89 34.12 2.73
#